data_AF-A0A7X1GW86-F1
#
_entry.id   AF-A0A7X1GW86-F1
#
_cell.length_a   1.000
_cell.length_b   1.000
_cell.length_c   1.000
_cell.angle_alpha   90.00
_cell.angle_beta   90.00
_cell.angle_gamma   90.00
#
_symmetry.space_group_name_H-M   'P 1'
#
loop_
_entity.id
_entity.type
_entity.pdbx_description
1 polymer ?
#
loop_
_entity_poly.entity_id
_entity_poly.type
_entity_poly.pdbx_seq_one_letter_code
_entity_poly.pdbx_strand_id
1 'polypeptide(L)'
;MPKNVRDVGTLGNNSVNGRRKYAPPHSKGPGDKTYIYSLYALSSPIKLDVEPAEVRRDVLLAAMENKMLASAQLRAVYTRDAV
;
A
#
# COMPACT_ATOMS: atom_id res chain seq x y z
N MET A 1 -14.81 8.37 12.07
CA MET A 1 -14.48 7.20 12.92
C MET A 1 -13.78 7.67 14.18
N PRO A 2 -13.96 7.00 15.33
CA PRO A 2 -13.19 7.27 16.52
C PRO A 2 -11.66 7.21 16.26
N LYS A 3 -10.87 7.85 17.13
CA LYS A 3 -9.40 7.74 17.08
C LYS A 3 -8.98 6.30 17.36
N ASN A 4 -7.93 5.82 16.70
CA ASN A 4 -7.31 4.49 16.90
C ASN A 4 -8.20 3.27 16.60
N VAL A 5 -9.20 3.42 15.72
CA VAL A 5 -9.92 2.25 15.18
C VAL A 5 -8.92 1.37 14.41
N ARG A 6 -8.93 0.07 14.71
CA ARG A 6 -8.12 -0.96 14.07
C ARG A 6 -8.98 -1.78 13.11
N ASP A 7 -8.32 -2.56 12.27
CA ASP A 7 -8.99 -3.52 11.38
C ASP A 7 -10.01 -2.88 10.43
N VAL A 8 -9.75 -1.63 10.01
CA VAL A 8 -10.56 -0.92 9.03
C VAL A 8 -10.15 -1.36 7.62
N GLY A 9 -11.12 -1.92 6.89
CA GLY A 9 -10.94 -2.35 5.50
C GLY A 9 -10.22 -3.68 5.35
N THR A 10 -9.82 -4.00 4.12
CA THR A 10 -9.18 -5.26 3.76
C THR A 10 -7.71 -5.01 3.39
N LEU A 11 -6.79 -5.83 3.92
CA LEU A 11 -5.36 -5.74 3.63
C LEU A 11 -4.93 -6.74 2.54
N GLY A 12 -4.19 -6.25 1.55
CA GLY A 12 -3.53 -7.07 0.53
C GLY A 12 -2.12 -7.51 0.94
N ASN A 13 -1.49 -8.35 0.12
CA ASN A 13 -0.14 -8.86 0.37
C ASN A 13 0.95 -7.81 0.11
N ASN A 14 2.01 -7.83 0.91
CA ASN A 14 3.20 -7.00 0.69
C ASN A 14 4.30 -7.77 -0.07
N SER A 15 5.14 -7.06 -0.82
CA SER A 15 6.24 -7.64 -1.59
C SER A 15 7.47 -8.07 -0.77
N VAL A 16 7.51 -7.76 0.53
CA VAL A 16 8.67 -8.06 1.40
C VAL A 16 8.59 -9.50 1.93
N ASN A 17 7.42 -9.96 2.34
CA ASN A 17 7.22 -11.27 2.94
C ASN A 17 5.90 -11.96 2.55
N GLY A 18 5.14 -11.39 1.60
CA GLY A 18 3.89 -11.99 1.09
C GLY A 18 2.75 -12.03 2.10
N ARG A 19 2.83 -11.33 3.22
CA ARG A 19 1.77 -11.33 4.26
C ARG A 19 0.77 -10.18 4.04
N ARG A 20 -0.49 -10.43 4.44
CA ARG A 20 -1.58 -9.43 4.48
C ARG A 20 -1.42 -8.40 5.61
N LYS A 21 -0.31 -7.66 5.58
CA LYS A 21 0.02 -6.62 6.57
C LYS A 21 0.96 -5.59 5.98
N TYR A 22 1.02 -4.43 6.62
CA TYR A 22 2.07 -3.45 6.39
C TYR A 22 3.46 -4.03 6.71
N ALA A 23 4.41 -3.81 5.82
CA ALA A 23 5.83 -4.08 6.05
C ALA A 23 6.55 -2.74 6.28
N PRO A 24 7.16 -2.52 7.47
CA PRO A 24 7.81 -1.25 7.78
C PRO A 24 9.09 -1.02 6.94
N PRO A 25 9.55 0.23 6.81
CA PRO A 25 10.83 0.59 6.22
C PRO A 25 11.97 -0.30 6.73
N HIS A 26 12.55 -1.09 5.82
CA HIS A 26 13.68 -1.97 6.12
C HIS A 26 14.72 -1.97 4.98
N SER A 27 15.01 -0.80 4.43
CA SER A 27 16.08 -0.65 3.42
C SER A 27 17.42 -1.14 3.98
N LYS A 28 18.19 -1.87 3.17
CA LYS A 28 19.58 -2.25 3.49
C LYS A 28 20.53 -1.13 3.03
N GLY A 29 21.58 -0.87 3.80
CA GLY A 29 22.60 0.14 3.49
C GLY A 29 22.24 1.58 3.92
N PRO A 30 23.25 2.49 3.96
CA PRO A 30 23.06 3.86 4.40
C PRO A 30 22.27 4.72 3.39
N GLY A 31 21.79 5.85 3.89
CA GLY A 31 21.25 6.93 3.07
C GLY A 31 19.74 6.87 2.83
N ASP A 32 19.21 8.03 2.48
CA ASP A 32 17.78 8.31 2.42
C ASP A 32 17.04 7.40 1.45
N LYS A 33 15.86 6.96 1.90
CA LYS A 33 14.89 6.23 1.08
C LYS A 33 13.53 6.89 1.22
N THR A 34 12.94 7.21 0.07
CA THR A 34 11.61 7.79 0.01
C THR A 34 10.56 6.70 -0.12
N TYR A 35 9.63 6.68 0.82
CA TYR A 35 8.45 5.82 0.87
C TYR A 35 7.24 6.64 0.43
N ILE A 36 6.59 6.21 -0.66
CA ILE A 36 5.43 6.90 -1.23
C ILE A 36 4.17 6.16 -0.81
N TYR A 37 3.33 6.82 -0.03
CA TYR A 37 1.97 6.38 0.27
C TYR A 37 1.04 6.99 -0.78
N SER A 38 0.36 6.14 -1.55
CA SER A 38 -0.64 6.58 -2.53
C SER A 38 -2.04 6.29 -2.00
N LEU A 39 -2.89 7.31 -1.97
CA LEU A 39 -4.31 7.19 -1.65
C LEU A 39 -5.12 7.44 -2.91
N TYR A 40 -6.14 6.62 -3.14
CA TYR A 40 -7.02 6.70 -4.30
C TYR A 40 -8.47 6.74 -3.85
N ALA A 41 -9.22 7.74 -4.34
CA ALA A 41 -10.67 7.79 -4.17
C ALA A 41 -11.32 7.08 -5.36
N LEU A 42 -12.22 6.14 -5.09
CA LEU A 42 -12.90 5.35 -6.10
C LEU A 42 -14.40 5.67 -6.14
N SER A 43 -14.99 5.67 -7.33
CA SER A 43 -16.42 5.91 -7.56
C SER A 43 -17.29 4.73 -7.17
N SER A 44 -16.71 3.53 -7.07
CA SER A 44 -17.39 2.30 -6.69
C SER A 44 -16.40 1.27 -6.15
N PRO A 45 -16.86 0.25 -5.41
CA PRO A 45 -16.02 -0.88 -5.02
C PRO A 45 -15.39 -1.59 -6.23
N ILE A 46 -14.17 -2.10 -6.04
CA ILE A 46 -13.50 -2.97 -7.01
C ILE A 46 -13.86 -4.43 -6.76
N LYS A 47 -13.86 -5.22 -7.83
CA LYS A 47 -13.92 -6.68 -7.75
C LYS A 47 -12.55 -7.22 -8.12
N LEU A 48 -12.07 -8.20 -7.35
CA LEU A 48 -10.81 -8.87 -7.60
C LEU A 48 -11.15 -10.31 -7.98
N ASP A 49 -10.87 -10.69 -9.22
CA ASP A 49 -11.20 -12.00 -9.77
C ASP A 49 -9.99 -12.96 -9.72
N VAL A 50 -9.09 -12.74 -8.76
CA VAL A 50 -7.90 -13.56 -8.51
C VAL A 50 -7.89 -14.05 -7.06
N GLU A 51 -7.11 -15.09 -6.78
CA GLU A 51 -6.96 -15.58 -5.41
C GLU A 51 -6.36 -14.50 -4.51
N PRO A 52 -6.72 -14.42 -3.21
CA PRO A 52 -6.18 -13.41 -2.30
C PRO A 52 -4.65 -13.39 -2.22
N ALA A 53 -4.00 -14.54 -2.47
CA ALA A 53 -2.55 -14.68 -2.55
C ALA A 53 -1.93 -13.90 -3.73
N GLU A 54 -2.69 -13.74 -4.81
CA GLU A 54 -2.26 -13.18 -6.10
C GLU A 54 -2.58 -11.68 -6.24
N VAL A 55 -3.26 -11.09 -5.26
CA VAL A 55 -3.56 -9.65 -5.22
C VAL A 55 -2.28 -8.86 -4.98
N ARG A 56 -1.57 -8.58 -6.08
CA ARG A 56 -0.39 -7.72 -6.16
C ARG A 56 -0.80 -6.29 -6.52
N ARG A 57 0.14 -5.35 -6.43
CA ARG A 57 -0.11 -3.92 -6.67
C ARG A 57 -0.67 -3.66 -8.07
N ASP A 58 -0.12 -4.30 -9.08
CA ASP A 58 -0.53 -4.20 -10.48
C ASP A 58 -1.97 -4.69 -10.69
N VAL A 59 -2.32 -5.87 -10.15
CA VAL A 59 -3.70 -6.39 -10.19
C VAL A 59 -4.68 -5.42 -9.53
N LEU A 60 -4.30 -4.86 -8.38
CA LEU A 60 -5.12 -3.87 -7.67
C LEU A 60 -5.32 -2.59 -8.51
N LEU A 61 -4.25 -2.07 -9.11
CA LEU A 61 -4.32 -0.85 -9.92
C LEU A 61 -5.16 -1.05 -11.19
N ALA A 62 -5.06 -2.22 -11.84
CA ALA A 62 -5.89 -2.57 -12.99
C ALA A 62 -7.37 -2.65 -12.60
N ALA A 63 -7.71 -3.28 -11.47
CA ALA A 63 -9.09 -3.37 -11.00
C ALA A 63 -9.71 -2.00 -10.63
N MET A 64 -8.87 -1.00 -10.35
CA MET A 64 -9.27 0.38 -10.05
C MET A 64 -9.40 1.26 -11.30
N GLU A 65 -8.90 0.79 -12.45
CA GLU A 65 -8.94 1.52 -13.71
C GLU A 65 -10.39 1.88 -14.07
N ASN A 66 -10.61 3.11 -14.55
CA ASN A 66 -11.93 3.71 -14.82
C ASN A 66 -12.82 4.01 -13.59
N LYS A 67 -12.39 3.66 -12.38
CA LYS A 67 -13.12 3.98 -11.13
C LYS A 67 -12.46 5.09 -10.32
N MET A 68 -11.26 5.54 -10.69
CA MET A 68 -10.50 6.54 -9.94
C MET A 68 -11.09 7.94 -10.11
N LEU A 69 -11.56 8.52 -9.00
CA LEU A 69 -12.07 9.89 -8.94
C LEU A 69 -10.95 10.91 -8.62
N ALA A 70 -10.03 10.52 -7.73
CA ALA A 70 -8.92 11.37 -7.32
C ALA A 70 -7.77 10.52 -6.76
N SER A 71 -6.59 11.12 -6.67
CA SER A 71 -5.44 10.53 -5.99
C SER A 71 -4.68 11.57 -5.17
N ALA A 72 -4.01 11.10 -4.12
CA ALA A 72 -3.09 11.89 -3.31
C ALA A 72 -1.84 11.07 -2.97
N GLN A 73 -0.74 11.75 -2.73
CA GLN A 73 0.51 11.12 -2.31
C GLN A 73 1.06 11.78 -1.05
N LEU A 74 1.54 10.95 -0.13
CA LEU A 74 2.38 11.36 0.98
C LEU A 74 3.76 10.75 0.80
N ARG A 75 4.80 11.56 0.91
CA ARG A 75 6.20 11.14 0.85
C ARG A 75 6.78 11.15 2.25
N ALA A 76 7.30 10.02 2.70
CA ALA A 76 8.06 9.91 3.93
C ALA A 76 9.49 9.50 3.60
N VAL A 77 10.47 10.14 4.22
CA VAL A 77 11.88 9.76 4.08
C VAL A 77 12.30 9.01 5.34
N TYR A 78 12.97 7.88 5.16
CA TYR A 78 13.60 7.13 6.24
C TYR A 78 15.04 6.82 5.84
N THR A 79 15.96 7.01 6.78
CA THR A 79 17.37 6.71 6.62
C THR A 79 17.84 5.82 7.76
N ARG A 80 18.86 5.01 7.50
CA ARG A 80 19.59 4.30 8.55
C ARG A 80 20.98 4.90 8.60
N ASP A 81 21.40 5.25 9.81
CA ASP A 81 22.78 5.64 10.06
C ASP A 81 23.70 4.47 9.71
N ALA A 82 24.87 4.78 9.14
CA ALA A 82 25.93 3.79 9.02
C ALA A 82 26.40 3.45 10.44
N VAL A 83 26.37 2.17 10.80
CA VAL A 83 27.07 1.65 11.98
C VAL A 83 28.54 1.49 11.62
#